data_AF-A0A355BIV5-F1
#
_entry.id   AF-A0A355BIV5-F1
#
_cell.length_a   1.000
_cell.length_b   1.000
_cell.length_c   1.000
_cell.angle_alpha   90.00
_cell.angle_beta   90.00
_cell.angle_gamma   90.00
#
_symmetry.space_group_name_H-M   'P 1'
#
loop_
_entity.id
_entity.type
_entity.pdbx_description
1 polymer ?
#
loop_
_entity_poly.entity_id
_entity_poly.type
_entity_poly.pdbx_seq_one_letter_code
_entity_poly.pdbx_strand_id
1 'polypeptide(L)'
;DGAVKASVPAHLVRDLGVDVVVAVDLGYAGQRDEAVDNIVEVISQSLNILGEELTKCQLNLDADLVIRPRIYDVSLRDFHRIPEIIDRGE
;
A
#
# COMPACT_ATOMS: atom_id res chain seq x y z
N ASP A 1 -7.65 1.24 -12.12
CA ASP A 1 -7.62 1.28 -10.65
C ASP A 1 -6.55 2.28 -10.21
N GLY A 2 -6.85 3.11 -9.21
CA GLY A 2 -5.86 3.99 -8.56
C GLY A 2 -4.70 3.18 -7.98
N ALA A 3 -4.95 1.93 -7.56
CA ALA A 3 -3.93 1.02 -7.04
C ALA A 3 -2.74 0.78 -8.00
N VAL A 4 -2.95 0.88 -9.32
CA VAL A 4 -1.89 0.67 -10.33
C VAL A 4 -1.20 1.98 -10.74
N LYS A 5 -1.88 3.13 -10.55
CA LYS A 5 -1.38 4.45 -10.99
C LYS A 5 -0.80 5.29 -9.85
N ALA A 6 -1.43 5.28 -8.67
CA ALA A 6 -1.04 5.98 -7.46
C ALA A 6 -1.82 5.38 -6.28
N SER A 7 -1.23 4.39 -5.59
CA SER A 7 -1.87 3.75 -4.42
C SER A 7 -2.11 4.76 -3.28
N VAL A 8 -1.19 5.72 -3.11
CA VAL A 8 -1.32 6.83 -2.15
C VAL A 8 -0.91 8.14 -2.83
N PRO A 9 -1.87 8.99 -3.28
CA PRO A 9 -1.58 10.15 -4.11
C PRO A 9 -1.14 11.38 -3.29
N ALA A 10 -0.04 11.25 -2.53
CA ALA A 10 0.48 12.32 -1.68
C ALA A 10 0.90 13.58 -2.46
N HIS A 11 1.48 13.42 -3.65
CA HIS A 11 1.84 14.55 -4.53
C HIS A 11 0.65 15.45 -4.86
N LEU A 12 -0.54 14.87 -5.11
CA LEU A 12 -1.72 15.65 -5.49
C LEU A 12 -2.15 16.60 -4.38
N VAL A 13 -2.14 16.14 -3.12
CA VAL A 13 -2.49 16.99 -1.98
C VAL A 13 -1.38 17.99 -1.67
N ARG A 14 -0.11 17.62 -1.85
CA ARG A 14 1.01 18.55 -1.73
C ARG A 14 0.91 19.70 -2.73
N ASP A 15 0.60 19.40 -3.98
CA ASP A 15 0.45 20.39 -5.07
C ASP A 15 -0.72 21.35 -4.81
N LEU A 16 -1.70 20.97 -3.99
CA LEU A 16 -2.78 21.86 -3.54
C LEU A 16 -2.34 22.88 -2.48
N GLY A 17 -1.07 22.88 -2.06
CA GLY A 17 -0.51 23.85 -1.12
C GLY A 17 -0.89 23.61 0.33
N VAL A 18 -1.19 22.36 0.71
CA VAL A 18 -1.47 22.00 2.10
C VAL A 18 -0.19 22.11 2.95
N ASP A 19 -0.34 22.55 4.19
CA ASP A 19 0.77 22.73 5.12
C ASP A 19 1.41 21.39 5.54
N VAL A 20 0.56 20.38 5.76
CA VAL A 20 0.98 19.05 6.25
C VAL A 20 0.25 17.95 5.48
N VAL A 21 1.00 16.94 5.02
CA VAL A 21 0.51 15.73 4.35
C VAL A 21 0.75 14.52 5.25
N VAL A 22 -0.35 13.91 5.70
CA VAL A 22 -0.33 12.61 6.40
C VAL A 22 -0.82 11.54 5.45
N ALA A 23 0.05 10.60 5.11
CA ALA A 23 -0.25 9.46 4.26
C ALA A 23 -0.55 8.22 5.10
N VAL A 24 -1.59 7.48 4.73
CA VAL A 24 -1.88 6.15 5.28
C VAL A 24 -1.65 5.13 4.18
N ASP A 25 -0.58 4.36 4.33
CA ASP A 25 -0.12 3.37 3.36
C ASP A 25 -0.38 1.97 3.91
N LEU A 26 -1.38 1.30 3.34
CA LEU A 26 -1.74 -0.07 3.70
C LEU A 26 -0.78 -1.12 3.13
N GLY A 27 0.10 -0.70 2.20
CA GLY A 27 1.06 -1.56 1.51
C GLY A 27 0.40 -2.67 0.70
N TYR A 28 1.23 -3.60 0.24
CA TYR A 28 0.76 -4.83 -0.38
C TYR A 28 0.20 -5.80 0.67
N ALA A 29 -1.13 -5.82 0.82
CA ALA A 29 -1.88 -6.80 1.62
C ALA A 29 -2.02 -8.17 0.94
N GLY A 30 -1.44 -8.34 -0.26
CA GLY A 30 -1.42 -9.64 -0.92
C GLY A 30 -0.47 -10.56 -0.18
N GLN A 31 -0.98 -11.73 0.21
CA GLN A 31 -0.15 -12.84 0.68
C GLN A 31 1.09 -12.94 -0.21
N ARG A 32 2.26 -13.13 0.40
CA ARG A 32 3.34 -13.80 -0.32
C ARG A 32 2.76 -15.13 -0.73
N ASP A 33 2.36 -15.28 -2.00
CA ASP A 33 2.00 -16.59 -2.52
C ASP A 33 3.21 -17.48 -2.27
N GLU A 34 3.06 -18.44 -1.34
CA GLU A 34 4.13 -19.38 -0.99
C GLU A 34 4.42 -20.35 -2.16
N ALA A 35 3.58 -20.35 -3.19
CA ALA A 35 3.77 -21.09 -4.43
C ALA A 35 3.94 -20.10 -5.60
N VAL A 36 5.18 -19.76 -5.92
CA VAL A 36 5.52 -19.18 -7.22
C VAL A 36 5.80 -20.35 -8.16
N ASP A 37 4.77 -20.84 -8.84
CA ASP A 37 4.85 -22.05 -9.67
C ASP A 37 5.06 -21.74 -11.17
N ASN A 38 4.92 -20.46 -11.59
CA ASN A 38 5.10 -20.08 -13.00
C ASN A 38 5.76 -18.71 -13.24
N ILE A 39 6.28 -18.50 -14.46
CA ILE A 39 6.98 -17.28 -14.85
C ILE A 39 6.08 -16.02 -14.81
N VAL A 40 4.76 -16.20 -14.97
CA VAL A 40 3.80 -15.08 -14.93
C VAL A 40 3.67 -14.56 -13.50
N GLU A 41 3.64 -15.44 -12.51
CA GLU A 41 3.64 -15.09 -11.08
C GLU A 41 4.94 -14.38 -10.68
N VAL A 42 6.10 -14.85 -11.15
CA VAL A 42 7.40 -14.17 -10.91
C VAL A 42 7.37 -12.73 -11.44
N ILE A 43 6.86 -12.54 -12.66
CA ILE A 43 6.75 -11.21 -13.26
C ILE A 43 5.76 -10.34 -12.46
N SER A 44 4.60 -10.89 -12.12
CA SER A 44 3.58 -10.19 -11.31
C SER A 44 4.14 -9.76 -9.95
N GLN A 45 4.83 -10.66 -9.25
CA GLN A 45 5.48 -10.36 -7.97
C GLN A 45 6.56 -9.29 -8.12
N SER A 46 7.35 -9.34 -9.19
CA SER A 46 8.37 -8.32 -9.47
C SER A 46 7.75 -6.95 -9.73
N LEU A 47 6.62 -6.89 -10.45
CA LEU A 47 5.86 -5.65 -10.67
C LEU A 47 5.28 -5.10 -9.36
N ASN A 48 4.78 -5.97 -8.48
CA ASN A 48 4.28 -5.57 -7.17
C ASN A 48 5.40 -4.97 -6.30
N ILE A 49 6.58 -5.62 -6.25
CA ILE A 49 7.75 -5.11 -5.54
C ILE A 49 8.18 -3.74 -6.09
N LEU A 50 8.22 -3.60 -7.41
CA LEU A 50 8.59 -2.34 -8.05
C LEU A 50 7.56 -1.23 -7.75
N GLY A 51 6.26 -1.54 -7.79
CA GLY A 51 5.20 -0.59 -7.44
C GLY A 51 5.27 -0.14 -5.98
N GLU A 52 5.58 -1.05 -5.07
CA GLU A 52 5.80 -0.76 -3.64
C GLU A 52 6.99 0.18 -3.43
N GLU A 53 8.13 -0.06 -4.09
CA GLU A 53 9.29 0.83 -4.01
C GLU A 53 9.03 2.21 -4.62
N LEU A 54 8.30 2.29 -5.73
CA LEU A 54 7.88 3.58 -6.29
C LEU A 54 6.97 4.34 -5.33
N THR A 55 6.04 3.66 -4.67
CA THR A 55 5.13 4.26 -3.68
C THR A 55 5.93 4.80 -2.49
N LYS A 56 6.90 4.03 -1.97
CA LYS A 56 7.82 4.49 -0.91
C LYS A 56 8.59 5.74 -1.32
N CYS A 57 9.16 5.75 -2.53
CA CYS A 57 9.90 6.90 -3.03
C CYS A 57 9.02 8.15 -3.14
N GLN A 58 7.79 8.03 -3.66
CA GLN A 58 6.85 9.13 -3.74
C GLN A 58 6.45 9.65 -2.35
N LEU A 59 6.08 8.73 -1.44
CA LEU A 59 5.70 9.11 -0.09
C LEU A 59 6.84 9.81 0.68
N ASN A 60 8.09 9.39 0.48
CA ASN A 60 9.26 10.05 1.07
C ASN A 60 9.47 11.49 0.57
N LEU A 61 8.98 11.81 -0.64
CA LEU A 61 9.11 13.15 -1.22
C LEU A 61 7.94 14.05 -0.81
N ASP A 62 6.73 13.50 -0.76
CA ASP A 62 5.50 14.30 -0.72
C ASP A 62 4.80 14.30 0.66
N ALA A 63 5.02 13.27 1.49
CA ALA A 63 4.36 13.12 2.79
C ALA A 63 5.27 13.52 3.97
N ASP A 64 4.72 14.24 4.94
CA ASP A 64 5.43 14.58 6.19
C ASP A 64 5.39 13.44 7.20
N LEU A 65 4.30 12.66 7.18
CA LEU A 65 4.10 11.49 8.03
C LEU A 65 3.48 10.37 7.20
N VAL A 66 4.02 9.16 7.34
CA VAL A 66 3.49 7.94 6.72
C VAL A 66 3.10 6.96 7.82
N ILE A 67 1.82 6.61 7.89
CA ILE A 67 1.26 5.60 8.80
C ILE A 67 1.12 4.30 8.02
N ARG A 68 1.66 3.21 8.56
CA ARG A 68 1.56 1.86 8.00
C ARG A 68 0.93 0.89 9.00
N PRO A 69 -0.39 0.67 8.95
CA PRO A 69 -1.06 -0.32 9.79
C PRO A 69 -0.52 -1.73 9.54
N ARG A 70 -0.39 -2.53 10.59
CA ARG A 70 0.13 -3.91 10.50
C ARG A 70 -0.98 -4.87 10.07
N ILE A 71 -1.33 -4.85 8.80
CA ILE A 71 -2.42 -5.66 8.20
C ILE A 71 -1.93 -6.57 7.05
N TYR A 72 -0.68 -7.05 7.13
CA TYR A 72 -0.08 -7.92 6.11
C TYR A 72 -0.60 -9.37 6.14
N ASP A 73 -1.33 -9.75 7.17
CA ASP A 73 -1.89 -11.09 7.42
C ASP A 73 -3.40 -11.17 7.14
N VAL A 74 -4.00 -10.15 6.52
CA VAL A 74 -5.43 -10.09 6.22
C VAL A 74 -5.65 -9.98 4.73
N SER A 75 -6.51 -10.85 4.20
CA SER A 75 -6.94 -10.78 2.80
C SER A 75 -7.99 -9.68 2.60
N LEU A 76 -8.05 -9.15 1.38
CA LEU A 76 -9.13 -8.25 0.94
C LEU A 76 -10.54 -8.86 1.09
N ARG A 77 -10.63 -10.19 1.26
CA ARG A 77 -11.88 -10.93 1.42
C ARG A 77 -12.19 -11.33 2.87
N ASP A 78 -11.35 -10.96 3.83
CA ASP A 78 -11.53 -11.31 5.25
C ASP A 78 -12.56 -10.42 5.95
N PHE A 79 -13.79 -10.36 5.43
CA PHE A 79 -14.87 -9.51 5.97
C PHE A 79 -15.22 -9.82 7.42
N HIS A 80 -14.98 -11.04 7.88
CA HIS A 80 -15.21 -11.45 9.26
C HIS A 80 -14.21 -10.83 10.26
N ARG A 81 -13.06 -10.33 9.79
CA ARG A 81 -12.00 -9.71 10.60
C ARG A 81 -12.08 -8.19 10.61
N ILE A 82 -13.10 -7.57 10.00
CA ILE A 82 -13.24 -6.10 9.95
C ILE A 82 -13.07 -5.42 11.32
N PRO A 83 -13.68 -5.89 12.42
CA PRO A 83 -13.50 -5.25 13.73
C PRO A 83 -12.03 -5.23 14.19
N GLU A 84 -11.30 -6.33 13.95
CA GLU A 84 -9.87 -6.46 14.25
C GLU A 84 -9.02 -5.56 13.35
N ILE A 85 -9.36 -5.43 12.07
CA ILE A 85 -8.64 -4.58 11.11
C ILE A 85 -8.76 -3.10 11.49
N ILE A 86 -9.94 -2.67 11.96
CA ILE A 86 -10.18 -1.30 12.43
C ILE A 86 -9.32 -1.02 13.66
N ASP A 87 -9.32 -1.90 14.65
CA ASP A 87 -8.52 -1.79 15.89
C ASP A 87 -7.01 -1.65 15.60
N ARG A 88 -6.51 -2.32 14.56
CA ARG A 88 -5.11 -2.21 14.12
C ARG A 88 -4.76 -0.88 13.45
N GLY A 89 -5.75 -0.08 13.08
CA GLY A 89 -5.61 1.21 12.44
C GLY A 89 -5.86 2.43 13.34
N GLU A 90 -6.34 2.22 14.58
CA GLU A 90 -6.45 3.25 15.63
C GLU A 90 -5.08 3.59 16.25
#